data_AF-A0A672SWR2-F1
#
_entry.id   AF-A0A672SWR2-F1
#
_cell.length_a   1.000
_cell.length_b   1.000
_cell.length_c   1.000
_cell.angle_alpha   90.00
_cell.angle_beta   90.00
_cell.angle_gamma   90.00
#
_symmetry.space_group_name_H-M   'P 1'
#
loop_
_entity.id
_entity.type
_entity.pdbx_description
1 polymer ?
#
loop_
_entity_poly.entity_id
_entity_poly.type
_entity_poly.pdbx_seq_one_letter_code
_entity_poly.pdbx_strand_id
1 'polypeptide(L)'
;MGPLSELDAKDVDALLKKSESQHEPPEDGCPFGLLTQRLLQALVEENIISPMEDSPIPDIPGKDDGAGTSPRSQGKAFSVPHTRSLEARIREELVSQGLLDSDERQGVGGESEDEVLAELQKRQAELKALTAHNRSRKQELLKLAREEMRKQELRQRVRVADNEVMEAFRRIMAARQKKRTPTKKEKDQAWKALKERESILKLLDG
;
A
#
# COMPACT_ATOMS: atom_id res chain seq x y z
N MET A 1 -8.78 19.26 8.67
CA MET A 1 -8.85 18.29 7.56
C MET A 1 -7.50 18.32 6.85
N GLY A 2 -6.55 17.52 7.31
CA GLY A 2 -5.22 17.42 6.68
C GLY A 2 -5.30 16.60 5.38
N PRO A 3 -4.32 16.75 4.47
CA PRO A 3 -4.29 15.95 3.25
C PRO A 3 -4.00 14.49 3.65
N LEU A 4 -4.95 13.61 3.39
CA LEU A 4 -4.70 12.17 3.35
C LEU A 4 -3.69 11.96 2.22
N SER A 5 -2.43 11.75 2.58
CA SER A 5 -1.38 11.38 1.65
C SER A 5 -1.83 10.13 0.89
N GLU A 6 -2.06 10.27 -0.41
CA GLU A 6 -2.21 9.15 -1.34
C GLU A 6 -0.95 8.29 -1.20
N LEU A 7 -1.08 7.12 -0.55
CA LEU A 7 -0.04 6.10 -0.60
C LEU A 7 0.08 5.67 -2.06
N ASP A 8 1.22 5.99 -2.68
CA ASP A 8 1.46 5.62 -4.06
C ASP A 8 1.56 4.09 -4.17
N ALA A 9 1.17 3.52 -5.31
CA ALA A 9 1.25 2.07 -5.53
C ALA A 9 2.68 1.51 -5.31
N LYS A 10 3.70 2.36 -5.47
CA LYS A 10 5.10 2.05 -5.18
C LYS A 10 5.38 1.89 -3.69
N ASP A 11 4.71 2.68 -2.84
CA ASP A 11 4.88 2.63 -1.39
C ASP A 11 4.26 1.36 -0.81
N VAL A 12 3.13 0.93 -1.37
CA VAL A 12 2.47 -0.33 -1.01
C VAL A 12 3.33 -1.53 -1.42
N ASP A 13 3.84 -1.55 -2.66
CA ASP A 13 4.77 -2.60 -3.11
C ASP A 13 6.08 -2.61 -2.31
N ALA A 14 6.59 -1.44 -1.93
CA ALA A 14 7.77 -1.32 -1.08
C ALA A 14 7.49 -1.82 0.35
N LEU A 15 6.29 -1.58 0.90
CA LEU A 15 5.88 -2.12 2.19
C LEU A 15 5.79 -3.64 2.16
N LEU A 16 5.21 -4.21 1.10
CA LEU A 16 5.06 -5.65 0.91
C LEU A 16 6.41 -6.36 0.75
N LYS A 17 7.32 -5.77 -0.03
CA LYS A 17 8.70 -6.28 -0.11
C LYS A 17 9.44 -6.19 1.21
N LYS A 18 9.21 -5.12 1.99
CA LYS A 18 9.80 -4.97 3.33
C LYS A 18 9.28 -6.04 4.29
N SER A 19 7.98 -6.37 4.25
CA SER A 19 7.44 -7.45 5.09
C SER A 19 7.96 -8.83 4.70
N GLU A 20 8.16 -9.10 3.40
CA GLU A 20 8.77 -10.35 2.94
C GLU A 20 10.24 -10.46 3.38
N SER A 21 10.98 -9.35 3.41
CA SER A 21 12.38 -9.31 3.88
C SER A 21 12.54 -9.34 5.41
N GLN A 22 11.47 -9.12 6.18
CA GLN A 22 11.51 -9.22 7.66
C GLN A 22 11.33 -10.65 8.17
N HIS A 23 11.13 -11.62 7.27
CA HIS A 23 11.17 -13.05 7.59
C HIS A 23 12.60 -13.63 7.49
N GLU A 24 13.63 -12.82 7.77
CA GLU A 24 14.91 -13.38 8.22
C GLU A 24 14.86 -13.50 9.75
N PRO A 25 15.21 -14.67 10.33
CA PRO A 25 15.35 -14.77 11.77
C PRO A 25 16.38 -13.74 12.25
N PRO A 26 16.16 -13.07 13.38
CA PRO A 26 17.15 -12.16 13.91
C PRO A 26 18.47 -12.91 14.08
N GLU A 27 19.56 -12.38 13.53
CA GLU A 27 20.92 -12.75 13.94
C GLU A 27 21.19 -12.23 15.35
N ASP A 28 20.36 -12.66 16.31
CA ASP A 28 20.73 -12.58 17.71
C ASP A 28 21.91 -13.54 17.87
N GLY A 29 23.06 -13.03 18.30
CA GLY A 29 24.28 -13.79 18.58
C GLY A 29 24.14 -14.81 19.73
N CYS A 30 22.93 -15.27 19.98
CA CYS A 30 22.55 -16.28 20.95
C CYS A 30 22.90 -17.68 20.42
N PRO A 31 23.75 -18.46 21.12
CA PRO A 31 24.21 -19.77 20.66
C PRO A 31 23.13 -20.87 20.76
N PHE A 32 21.98 -20.56 21.36
CA PHE A 32 20.87 -21.48 21.61
C PHE A 32 19.86 -21.46 20.46
N GLY A 33 19.13 -22.57 20.25
CA GLY A 33 18.08 -22.61 19.22
C GLY A 33 16.79 -21.91 19.65
N LEU A 34 15.86 -21.76 18.70
CA LEU A 34 14.62 -20.99 18.88
C LEU A 34 13.73 -21.51 20.02
N LEU A 35 13.74 -22.82 20.30
CA LEU A 35 12.93 -23.38 21.39
C LEU A 35 13.50 -22.90 22.73
N THR A 36 14.81 -23.07 22.93
CA THR A 36 15.48 -22.64 24.16
C THR A 36 15.38 -21.12 24.36
N GLN A 37 15.52 -20.33 23.28
CA GLN A 37 15.34 -18.88 23.34
C GLN A 37 13.93 -18.46 23.76
N ARG A 38 12.89 -19.06 23.14
CA ARG A 38 11.49 -18.78 23.50
C ARG A 38 11.17 -19.16 24.95
N LEU A 39 11.68 -20.29 25.41
CA LEU A 39 11.48 -20.73 26.80
C LEU A 39 12.14 -19.75 27.78
N LEU A 40 13.38 -19.33 27.52
CA LEU A 40 14.07 -18.34 28.35
C LEU A 40 13.32 -17.00 28.35
N GLN A 41 12.85 -16.55 27.18
CA GLN A 41 12.08 -15.32 27.05
C GLN A 41 10.79 -15.39 27.88
N ALA A 42 10.03 -16.49 27.78
CA ALA A 42 8.81 -16.69 28.57
C ALA A 42 9.10 -16.69 30.08
N LEU A 43 10.19 -17.35 30.52
CA LEU A 43 10.58 -17.36 31.93
C LEU A 43 10.97 -15.97 32.45
N VAL A 44 11.58 -15.13 31.61
CA VAL A 44 11.90 -13.73 31.94
C VAL A 44 10.61 -12.89 31.99
N GLU A 45 9.71 -13.05 31.02
CA GLU A 45 8.43 -12.34 30.97
C GLU A 45 7.54 -12.67 32.17
N GLU A 46 7.57 -13.92 32.63
CA GLU A 46 6.84 -14.38 33.82
C GLU A 46 7.55 -14.06 35.14
N ASN A 47 8.69 -13.34 35.10
CA ASN A 47 9.54 -13.02 36.26
C ASN A 47 9.97 -14.25 37.09
N ILE A 48 10.04 -15.42 36.45
CA ILE A 48 10.47 -16.68 37.09
C ILE A 48 12.00 -16.69 37.25
N ILE A 49 12.71 -16.06 36.31
CA ILE A 49 14.14 -15.82 36.39
C ILE A 49 14.42 -14.32 36.28
N SER A 50 15.19 -13.76 37.21
CA SER A 50 15.71 -12.41 37.04
C SER A 50 16.83 -12.43 36.00
N PRO A 51 16.88 -11.48 35.05
CA PRO A 51 18.09 -11.29 34.25
C PRO A 51 19.24 -11.04 35.23
N MET A 52 20.27 -11.88 35.18
CA MET A 52 21.40 -11.75 36.08
C MET A 52 22.05 -10.38 35.83
N GLU A 53 21.84 -9.42 36.72
CA GLU A 53 22.67 -8.23 36.77
C GLU A 53 24.10 -8.68 37.12
N ASP A 54 25.08 -8.18 36.37
CA ASP A 54 26.52 -8.37 36.57
C ASP A 54 26.92 -7.92 38.00
N SER A 55 26.72 -8.80 38.98
CA SER A 55 27.26 -8.62 40.32
C SER A 55 28.62 -9.33 40.39
N PRO A 56 29.70 -8.61 40.74
CA PRO A 56 31.01 -9.22 40.87
C PRO A 56 31.01 -10.20 42.06
N ILE A 57 31.32 -11.47 41.77
CA ILE A 57 31.46 -12.54 42.76
C ILE A 57 32.64 -12.19 43.70
N PRO A 58 32.50 -12.27 45.05
CA PRO A 58 33.63 -12.10 45.96
C PRO A 58 34.58 -13.29 45.87
N ASP A 59 35.88 -13.03 45.72
CA ASP A 59 36.95 -14.03 45.67
C ASP A 59 37.02 -14.83 46.99
N ILE A 60 36.79 -16.15 46.91
CA ILE A 60 37.05 -17.11 47.99
C ILE A 60 38.30 -17.91 47.61
N PRO A 61 39.41 -17.88 48.38
CA PRO A 61 40.59 -18.65 48.06
C PRO A 61 40.42 -20.09 48.56
N GLY A 62 40.11 -21.02 47.65
CA GLY A 62 39.87 -22.42 47.99
C GLY A 62 40.24 -23.39 46.87
N LYS A 63 41.50 -23.81 46.88
CA LYS A 63 42.07 -25.12 46.50
C LYS A 63 41.42 -25.89 45.33
N ASP A 64 42.21 -26.03 44.26
CA ASP A 64 42.04 -26.93 43.10
C ASP A 64 41.36 -28.26 43.42
N ASP A 65 40.24 -28.53 42.73
CA ASP A 65 40.07 -29.70 41.86
C ASP A 65 38.69 -29.65 41.16
N GLY A 66 38.69 -29.51 39.81
CA GLY A 66 37.53 -29.82 38.96
C GLY A 66 36.88 -28.64 38.22
N ALA A 67 37.18 -28.52 36.92
CA ALA A 67 36.40 -27.80 35.90
C ALA A 67 35.97 -26.36 36.21
N GLY A 68 36.93 -25.49 36.53
CA GLY A 68 36.71 -24.05 36.58
C GLY A 68 36.61 -23.44 35.17
N THR A 69 35.39 -23.17 34.70
CA THR A 69 35.21 -22.19 33.61
C THR A 69 35.36 -20.79 34.21
N SER A 70 36.58 -20.25 34.16
CA SER A 70 36.87 -18.86 34.51
C SER A 70 36.16 -17.90 33.54
N PRO A 71 35.39 -16.89 34.00
CA PRO A 71 34.82 -15.89 33.11
C PRO A 71 35.81 -14.74 32.94
N ARG A 72 36.69 -14.84 31.94
CA ARG A 72 37.53 -13.70 31.53
C ARG A 72 37.67 -13.63 30.02
N SER A 73 36.66 -13.04 29.37
CA SER A 73 36.85 -12.27 28.13
C SER A 73 35.57 -11.53 27.75
N GLN A 74 35.45 -10.26 28.16
CA GLN A 74 34.55 -9.31 27.52
C GLN A 74 35.05 -9.10 26.09
N GLY A 75 34.28 -9.53 25.09
CA GLY A 75 34.57 -9.32 23.66
C GLY A 75 34.54 -10.55 22.75
N LYS A 76 34.25 -11.75 23.27
CA LYS A 76 33.99 -12.94 22.43
C LYS A 76 32.59 -13.46 22.72
N ALA A 77 31.82 -13.76 21.67
CA ALA A 77 30.51 -14.37 21.78
C ALA A 77 30.58 -15.57 22.72
N PHE A 78 29.68 -15.62 23.69
CA PHE A 78 29.59 -16.67 24.70
C PHE A 78 29.24 -17.98 23.98
N SER A 79 30.27 -18.76 23.59
CA SER A 79 30.08 -19.98 22.82
C SER A 79 29.96 -21.17 23.76
N VAL A 80 28.72 -21.54 24.08
CA VAL A 80 28.44 -22.76 24.85
C VAL A 80 28.55 -23.98 23.92
N PRO A 81 29.41 -24.97 24.22
CA PRO A 81 29.49 -26.17 23.39
C PRO A 81 28.21 -27.02 23.55
N HIS A 82 27.82 -27.75 22.50
CA HIS A 82 26.67 -28.67 22.49
C HIS A 82 25.27 -28.03 22.58
N THR A 83 25.09 -26.75 22.22
CA THR A 83 23.75 -26.10 22.24
C THR A 83 22.70 -26.85 21.42
N ARG A 84 23.06 -27.46 20.29
CA ARG A 84 22.16 -28.33 19.51
C ARG A 84 21.70 -29.59 20.24
N SER A 85 22.58 -30.19 21.03
CA SER A 85 22.24 -31.39 21.83
C SER A 85 21.39 -31.02 23.05
N LEU A 86 21.63 -29.84 23.63
CA LEU A 86 20.74 -29.29 24.65
C LEU A 86 19.33 -29.04 24.10
N GLU A 87 19.22 -28.38 22.93
CA GLU A 87 17.96 -28.13 22.24
C GLU A 87 17.17 -29.43 21.99
N ALA A 88 17.85 -30.49 21.53
CA ALA A 88 17.23 -31.78 21.27
C ALA A 88 16.70 -32.44 22.56
N ARG A 89 17.46 -32.38 23.65
CA ARG A 89 17.06 -32.94 24.95
C ARG A 89 15.90 -32.19 25.57
N ILE A 90 15.90 -30.85 25.51
CA ILE A 90 14.78 -30.03 25.98
C ILE A 90 13.51 -30.40 25.22
N ARG A 91 13.59 -30.56 23.90
CA ARG A 91 12.44 -30.98 23.09
C ARG A 91 11.94 -32.38 23.50
N GLU A 92 12.84 -33.35 23.63
CA GLU A 92 12.48 -34.72 24.02
C GLU A 92 11.80 -34.76 25.40
N GLU A 93 12.29 -33.97 26.35
CA GLU A 93 11.72 -33.84 27.69
C GLU A 93 10.34 -33.16 27.68
N LEU A 94 10.16 -32.10 26.88
CA LEU A 94 8.86 -31.44 26.76
C LEU A 94 7.81 -32.35 26.11
N VAL A 95 8.22 -33.18 25.16
CA VAL A 95 7.36 -34.22 24.57
C VAL A 95 7.06 -35.32 25.60
N SER A 96 8.05 -35.77 26.38
CA SER A 96 7.85 -36.82 27.39
C SER A 96 6.89 -36.40 28.51
N GLN A 97 6.89 -35.10 28.86
CA GLN A 97 5.97 -34.50 29.82
C GLN A 97 4.58 -34.20 29.22
N GLY A 98 4.37 -34.45 27.92
CA GLY A 98 3.12 -34.18 27.23
C GLY A 98 2.82 -32.69 27.03
N LEU A 99 3.86 -31.85 27.07
CA LEU A 99 3.76 -30.40 26.83
C LEU A 99 3.90 -30.05 25.33
N LEU A 100 4.51 -30.94 24.55
CA LEU A 100 4.62 -30.85 23.09
C LEU A 100 4.17 -32.17 22.45
N ASP A 101 3.53 -32.07 21.28
CA ASP A 101 3.13 -33.24 20.51
C ASP A 101 4.32 -33.85 19.78
N SER A 102 4.38 -35.19 19.73
CA SER A 102 5.45 -35.95 19.06
C SER A 102 5.52 -35.73 17.54
N ASP A 103 4.53 -35.04 16.97
CA ASP A 103 4.40 -34.70 15.55
C ASP A 103 4.84 -33.26 15.20
N GLU A 104 5.38 -32.47 16.14
CA GLU A 104 6.24 -31.32 15.81
C GLU A 104 7.62 -31.77 15.27
N ARG A 105 7.65 -32.91 14.55
CA ARG A 105 8.79 -33.33 13.75
C ARG A 105 8.94 -32.33 12.61
N GLN A 106 9.93 -31.46 12.76
CA GLN A 106 10.79 -30.95 11.69
C GLN A 106 10.17 -30.98 10.29
N GLY A 107 9.57 -29.86 9.88
CA GLY A 107 9.63 -29.44 8.48
C GLY A 107 8.57 -29.92 7.50
N VAL A 108 7.49 -30.60 7.91
CA VAL A 108 6.40 -30.98 6.99
C VAL A 108 5.02 -30.74 7.60
N GLY A 109 4.86 -29.61 8.30
CA GLY A 109 3.58 -29.10 8.80
C GLY A 109 3.36 -27.62 8.51
N GLY A 110 4.31 -26.95 7.84
CA GLY A 110 4.17 -25.55 7.41
C GLY A 110 3.44 -25.38 6.06
N GLU A 111 3.12 -26.49 5.39
CA GLU A 111 2.44 -26.50 4.09
C GLU A 111 1.01 -27.05 4.15
N SER A 112 0.47 -27.39 5.33
CA SER A 112 -0.98 -27.42 5.51
C SER A 112 -1.44 -25.98 5.65
N GLU A 113 -1.57 -25.30 4.51
CA GLU A 113 -2.12 -23.96 4.29
C GLU A 113 -2.36 -23.18 5.59
N ASP A 114 -1.46 -22.27 5.94
CA ASP A 114 -1.77 -21.22 6.91
C ASP A 114 -3.04 -20.52 6.41
N GLU A 115 -4.19 -20.93 6.93
CA GLU A 115 -5.53 -20.53 6.48
C GLU A 115 -5.67 -19.01 6.53
N VAL A 116 -5.03 -18.40 7.53
CA VAL A 116 -4.95 -16.96 7.70
C VAL A 116 -4.13 -16.34 6.58
N LEU A 117 -2.94 -16.88 6.27
CA LEU A 117 -2.12 -16.41 5.15
C LEU A 117 -2.84 -16.58 3.80
N ALA A 118 -3.49 -17.72 3.56
CA ALA A 118 -4.21 -18.00 2.32
C ALA A 118 -5.39 -17.03 2.12
N GLU A 119 -6.19 -16.79 3.17
CA GLU A 119 -7.26 -15.81 3.12
C GLU A 119 -6.71 -14.38 2.98
N LEU A 120 -5.59 -14.05 3.64
CA LEU A 120 -4.95 -12.73 3.50
C LEU A 120 -4.45 -12.48 2.07
N GLN A 121 -3.81 -13.48 1.45
CA GLN A 121 -3.38 -13.43 0.04
C GLN A 121 -4.56 -13.28 -0.91
N LYS A 122 -5.65 -14.02 -0.68
CA LYS A 122 -6.89 -13.89 -1.45
C LYS A 122 -7.49 -12.49 -1.34
N ARG A 123 -7.61 -11.94 -0.12
CA ARG A 123 -8.08 -10.56 0.09
C ARG A 123 -7.16 -9.53 -0.57
N GLN A 124 -5.85 -9.76 -0.54
CA GLN A 124 -4.90 -8.90 -1.20
C GLN A 124 -5.06 -8.94 -2.73
N ALA A 125 -5.33 -10.11 -3.31
CA ALA A 125 -5.62 -10.25 -4.74
C ALA A 125 -6.93 -9.53 -5.12
N GLU A 126 -7.99 -9.69 -4.33
CA GLU A 126 -9.26 -8.97 -4.51
C GLU A 126 -9.07 -7.45 -4.44
N LEU A 127 -8.30 -6.97 -3.45
CA LEU A 127 -8.01 -5.54 -3.28
C LEU A 127 -7.20 -4.98 -4.46
N LYS A 128 -6.21 -5.74 -4.96
CA LYS A 128 -5.44 -5.36 -6.16
C LYS A 128 -6.35 -5.25 -7.39
N ALA A 129 -7.24 -6.22 -7.60
CA ALA A 129 -8.19 -6.20 -8.70
C ALA A 129 -9.16 -5.02 -8.62
N LEU A 130 -9.72 -4.76 -7.43
CA LEU A 130 -10.60 -3.62 -7.19
C LEU A 130 -9.90 -2.27 -7.41
N THR A 131 -8.66 -2.15 -6.93
CA THR A 131 -7.85 -0.93 -7.13
C THR A 131 -7.60 -0.68 -8.62
N ALA A 132 -7.23 -1.72 -9.37
CA ALA A 132 -7.01 -1.62 -10.81
C ALA A 132 -8.29 -1.21 -11.56
N HIS A 133 -9.42 -1.83 -11.24
CA HIS A 133 -10.72 -1.49 -11.81
C HIS A 133 -11.11 -0.04 -11.50
N ASN A 134 -11.02 0.38 -10.24
CA ASN A 134 -11.36 1.74 -9.83
C ASN A 134 -10.48 2.79 -10.50
N ARG A 135 -9.18 2.51 -10.64
CA ARG A 135 -8.24 3.38 -11.36
C ARG A 135 -8.63 3.53 -12.83
N SER A 136 -8.91 2.42 -13.51
CA SER A 136 -9.36 2.44 -14.91
C SER A 136 -10.66 3.23 -15.06
N ARG A 137 -11.65 2.97 -14.20
CA ARG A 137 -12.94 3.65 -14.22
C ARG A 137 -12.82 5.15 -13.93
N LYS A 138 -11.96 5.56 -13.00
CA LYS A 138 -11.66 6.97 -12.72
C LYS A 138 -11.08 7.67 -13.96
N GLN A 139 -10.14 7.03 -14.66
CA GLN A 139 -9.55 7.59 -15.88
C GLN A 139 -10.58 7.73 -17.01
N GLU A 140 -11.43 6.72 -17.19
CA GLU A 140 -12.51 6.74 -18.18
C GLU A 140 -13.51 7.86 -17.88
N LEU A 141 -13.98 7.96 -16.63
CA LEU A 141 -14.90 9.02 -16.19
C LEU A 141 -14.29 10.41 -16.37
N LEU A 142 -13.00 10.58 -16.08
CA LEU A 142 -12.30 11.85 -16.31
C LEU A 142 -12.26 12.20 -17.81
N LYS A 143 -12.02 11.22 -18.68
CA LYS A 143 -12.04 11.43 -20.13
C LYS A 143 -13.43 11.87 -20.60
N LEU A 144 -14.48 11.16 -20.17
CA LEU A 144 -15.86 11.48 -20.50
C LEU A 144 -16.27 12.87 -19.98
N ALA A 145 -15.88 13.22 -18.75
CA ALA A 145 -16.14 14.54 -18.19
C ALA A 145 -15.48 15.67 -19.01
N ARG A 146 -14.22 15.47 -19.44
CA ARG A 146 -13.52 16.44 -20.31
C ARG A 146 -14.15 16.56 -21.70
N GLU A 147 -14.64 15.46 -22.26
CA GLU A 147 -15.39 15.46 -23.52
C GLU A 147 -16.71 16.21 -23.36
N GLU A 148 -17.45 15.95 -22.29
CA GLU A 148 -18.71 16.61 -22.01
C GLU A 148 -18.53 18.11 -21.74
N MET A 149 -17.49 18.52 -21.00
CA MET A 149 -17.16 19.94 -20.81
C MET A 149 -16.92 20.64 -22.15
N ARG A 150 -16.14 20.05 -23.05
CA ARG A 150 -15.93 20.60 -24.41
C ARG A 150 -17.24 20.71 -25.20
N LYS A 151 -18.10 19.69 -25.11
CA LYS A 151 -19.43 19.74 -25.75
C LYS A 151 -20.30 20.85 -25.16
N GLN A 152 -20.28 21.05 -23.84
CA GLN A 152 -21.01 22.13 -23.17
C GLN A 152 -20.53 23.52 -23.59
N GLU A 153 -19.22 23.72 -23.69
CA GLU A 153 -18.64 24.96 -24.22
C GLU A 153 -19.11 25.25 -25.65
N LEU A 154 -19.11 24.23 -26.53
CA LEU A 154 -19.63 24.37 -27.89
C LEU A 154 -21.13 24.69 -27.88
N ARG A 155 -21.95 24.02 -27.05
CA ARG A 155 -23.39 24.34 -26.90
C ARG A 155 -23.60 25.78 -26.44
N GLN A 156 -22.77 26.28 -25.53
CA GLN A 156 -22.84 27.67 -25.10
C GLN A 156 -22.50 28.62 -26.25
N ARG A 157 -21.47 28.31 -27.05
CA ARG A 157 -21.13 29.09 -28.24
C ARG A 157 -22.25 29.08 -29.29
N VAL A 158 -22.91 27.94 -29.50
CA VAL A 158 -24.10 27.87 -30.38
C VAL A 158 -25.19 28.81 -29.89
N ARG A 159 -25.50 28.82 -28.57
CA ARG A 159 -26.49 29.75 -28.01
C ARG A 159 -26.14 31.22 -28.27
N VAL A 160 -24.87 31.59 -28.15
CA VAL A 160 -24.41 32.96 -28.44
C VAL A 160 -24.59 33.28 -29.93
N ALA A 161 -24.15 32.38 -30.82
CA ALA A 161 -24.30 32.56 -32.27
C ALA A 161 -25.79 32.62 -32.71
N ASP A 162 -26.66 31.81 -32.10
CA ASP A 162 -28.11 31.86 -32.32
C ASP A 162 -28.70 33.24 -31.95
N ASN A 163 -28.27 33.80 -30.81
CA ASN A 163 -28.69 35.14 -30.41
C ASN A 163 -28.23 36.20 -31.41
N GLU A 164 -26.99 36.12 -31.91
CA GLU A 164 -26.48 37.03 -32.93
C GLU A 164 -27.25 36.94 -34.25
N VAL A 165 -27.62 35.72 -34.68
CA VAL A 165 -28.48 35.50 -35.85
C VAL A 165 -29.84 36.17 -35.64
N MET A 166 -30.45 35.98 -34.47
CA MET A 166 -31.74 36.61 -34.14
C MET A 166 -31.65 38.14 -34.09
N GLU A 167 -30.56 38.71 -33.56
CA GLU A 167 -30.34 40.15 -33.59
C GLU A 167 -30.15 40.70 -35.00
N ALA A 168 -29.35 40.02 -35.83
CA ALA A 168 -29.15 40.42 -37.22
C ALA A 168 -30.46 40.37 -38.00
N PHE A 169 -31.29 39.34 -37.77
CA PHE A 169 -32.64 39.24 -38.31
C PHE A 169 -33.53 40.42 -37.86
N ARG A 170 -33.57 40.73 -36.56
CA ARG A 170 -34.34 41.88 -36.04
C ARG A 170 -33.89 43.19 -36.69
N ARG A 171 -32.58 43.43 -36.87
CA ARG A 171 -32.06 44.63 -37.55
C ARG A 171 -32.51 44.71 -39.01
N ILE A 172 -32.45 43.60 -39.75
CA ILE A 172 -32.95 43.52 -41.13
C ILE A 172 -34.45 43.82 -41.19
N MET A 173 -35.23 43.23 -40.27
CA MET A 173 -36.67 43.47 -40.21
C MET A 173 -37.01 44.92 -39.86
N ALA A 174 -36.28 45.54 -38.93
CA ALA A 174 -36.44 46.96 -38.60
C ALA A 174 -36.14 47.88 -39.79
N ALA A 175 -35.11 47.57 -40.60
CA ALA A 175 -34.83 48.30 -41.83
C ALA A 175 -36.01 48.18 -42.83
N ARG A 176 -36.53 46.97 -43.01
CA ARG A 176 -37.69 46.70 -43.88
C ARG A 176 -38.96 47.40 -43.40
N GLN A 177 -39.22 47.44 -42.10
CA GLN A 177 -40.35 48.17 -41.51
C GLN A 177 -40.28 49.67 -41.80
N LYS A 178 -39.06 50.24 -41.82
CA LYS A 178 -38.82 51.63 -42.25
C LYS A 178 -38.85 51.81 -43.77
N LYS A 179 -39.35 50.83 -44.53
CA LYS A 179 -39.38 50.79 -46.00
C LYS A 179 -38.00 51.02 -46.64
N ARG A 180 -36.93 50.68 -45.92
CA ARG A 180 -35.54 50.85 -46.36
C ARG A 180 -34.92 49.49 -46.66
N THR A 181 -34.15 49.41 -47.74
CA THR A 181 -33.36 48.22 -48.05
C THR A 181 -32.25 48.02 -47.02
N PRO A 182 -32.05 46.81 -46.45
CA PRO A 182 -30.92 46.53 -45.58
C PRO A 182 -29.59 46.87 -46.25
N THR A 183 -28.72 47.55 -45.53
CA THR A 183 -27.37 47.91 -45.98
C THR A 183 -26.52 46.67 -46.24
N LYS A 184 -25.45 46.85 -47.03
CA LYS A 184 -24.40 45.83 -47.19
C LYS A 184 -23.86 45.37 -45.83
N LYS A 185 -23.57 46.30 -44.93
CA LYS A 185 -23.07 46.01 -43.57
C LYS A 185 -24.03 45.12 -42.76
N GLU A 186 -25.34 45.39 -42.82
CA GLU A 186 -26.36 44.57 -42.14
C GLU A 186 -26.45 43.16 -42.74
N LYS A 187 -26.37 43.04 -44.07
CA LYS A 187 -26.34 41.75 -44.76
C LYS A 187 -25.08 40.95 -44.44
N ASP A 188 -23.92 41.60 -44.47
CA ASP A 188 -22.63 40.99 -44.17
C ASP A 188 -22.58 40.49 -42.71
N GLN A 189 -23.14 41.27 -41.77
CA GLN A 189 -23.25 40.84 -40.37
C GLN A 189 -24.16 39.62 -40.20
N ALA A 190 -25.31 39.59 -40.88
CA ALA A 190 -26.21 38.44 -40.85
C ALA A 190 -25.55 37.19 -41.47
N TRP A 191 -24.84 37.37 -42.58
CA TRP A 191 -24.10 36.29 -43.24
C TRP A 191 -22.96 35.74 -42.37
N LYS A 192 -22.22 36.63 -41.69
CA LYS A 192 -21.19 36.24 -40.73
C LYS A 192 -21.77 35.41 -39.58
N ALA A 193 -22.86 35.88 -38.97
CA ALA A 193 -23.51 35.18 -37.86
C ALA A 193 -24.01 33.77 -38.27
N LEU A 194 -24.57 33.64 -39.48
CA LEU A 194 -24.99 32.34 -40.03
C LEU A 194 -23.81 31.39 -40.24
N LYS A 195 -22.72 31.87 -40.84
CA LYS A 195 -21.50 31.06 -41.05
C LYS A 195 -20.87 30.61 -39.74
N GLU A 196 -20.81 31.51 -38.76
CA GLU A 196 -20.27 31.21 -37.44
C GLU A 196 -21.09 30.13 -36.73
N ARG A 197 -22.42 30.28 -36.71
CA ARG A 197 -23.33 29.25 -36.20
C ARG A 197 -23.12 27.89 -36.89
N GLU A 198 -23.07 27.87 -38.22
CA GLU A 198 -22.87 26.65 -39.01
C GLU A 198 -21.53 25.97 -38.68
N SER A 199 -20.46 26.76 -38.54
CA SER A 199 -19.13 26.24 -38.19
C SER A 199 -19.11 25.58 -36.81
N ILE A 200 -19.81 26.15 -35.82
CA ILE A 200 -19.85 25.59 -34.47
C ILE A 200 -20.70 24.32 -34.46
N LEU A 201 -21.82 24.28 -35.20
CA LEU A 201 -22.65 23.08 -35.31
C LEU A 201 -21.89 21.91 -35.93
N LYS A 202 -21.10 22.16 -36.98
CA LYS A 202 -20.23 21.13 -37.57
C LYS A 202 -19.23 20.53 -36.57
N LEU A 203 -18.73 21.34 -35.63
CA LEU A 203 -17.84 20.86 -34.57
C LEU A 203 -18.57 20.07 -33.47
N LEU A 204 -19.89 20.24 -33.36
CA LEU A 204 -20.72 19.61 -32.35
C LEU A 204 -21.35 18.29 -32.84
N ASP A 205 -21.61 18.19 -34.15
CA ASP A 205 -22.11 16.99 -34.83
C ASP A 205 -21.00 16.00 -35.22
N GLY A 206 -19.73 16.42 -35.10
CA GLY A 206 -18.54 15.60 -35.38
C GLY A 206 -18.01 14.80 -34.20
#